data_AF-A0A1M4Y6L4-F1
#
_entry.id   AF-A0A1M4Y6L4-F1
#
_cell.length_a   1.000
_cell.length_b   1.000
_cell.length_c   1.000
_cell.angle_alpha   90.00
_cell.angle_beta   90.00
_cell.angle_gamma   90.00
#
_symmetry.space_group_name_H-M   'P 1'
#
loop_
_entity.id
_entity.type
_entity.pdbx_description
1 polymer ?
#
loop_
_entity_poly.entity_id
_entity_poly.type
_entity_poly.pdbx_seq_one_letter_code
_entity_poly.pdbx_strand_id
1 'polypeptide(L)' 'MLNNVHRHIKQISQEQMVYLADFQEVNIVSNKETVRHIKRLAKETGLPVSRVVEALIRAALDDVKVAAG' A
#
# COMPACT_ATOMS: atom_id res chain seq x y z
N MET A 1 13.25 -2.86 -3.16
CA MET A 1 12.06 -1.99 -3.03
C MET A 1 10.94 -2.37 -3.99
N LEU A 2 11.07 -2.21 -5.32
CA LEU A 2 9.98 -2.50 -6.29
C LEU A 2 9.42 -3.93 -6.22
N ASN A 3 10.27 -4.95 -5.99
CA ASN A 3 9.83 -6.35 -5.88
C ASN A 3 9.01 -6.67 -4.62
N ASN A 4 9.26 -5.98 -3.50
CA ASN A 4 8.49 -6.18 -2.26
C ASN A 4 7.10 -5.55 -2.37
N VAL A 5 7.01 -4.37 -2.99
CA VAL A 5 5.74 -3.68 -3.22
C VAL A 5 4.82 -4.52 -4.14
N HIS A 6 5.35 -5.09 -5.21
CA HIS A 6 4.58 -5.95 -6.11
C HIS A 6 4.05 -7.22 -5.43
N ARG A 7 4.79 -7.79 -4.48
CA ARG A 7 4.35 -8.97 -3.71
C ARG A 7 3.13 -8.64 -2.84
N HIS A 8 3.20 -7.53 -2.11
CA HIS A 8 2.11 -7.08 -1.23
C HIS A 8 0.85 -6.70 -2.03
N ILE A 9 1.02 -6.03 -3.17
CA ILE A 9 -0.07 -5.74 -4.14
C ILE A 9 -0.79 -7.02 -4.57
N LYS A 10 -0.05 -8.07 -4.90
CA LYS A 10 -0.63 -9.34 -5.34
C LYS A 10 -1.42 -10.03 -4.23
N GLN A 11 -0.92 -10.03 -2.99
CA GLN A 11 -1.64 -10.62 -1.85
C GLN A 11 -2.94 -9.86 -1.53
N ILE A 12 -2.88 -8.54 -1.51
CA ILE A 12 -4.06 -7.68 -1.25
C ILE A 12 -5.14 -7.89 -2.32
N SER A 13 -4.76 -8.07 -3.58
CA SER A 13 -5.70 -8.31 -4.68
C SER A 13 -6.50 -9.62 -4.54
N GLN A 14 -6.02 -10.56 -3.73
CA GLN A 14 -6.67 -11.85 -3.48
C GLN A 14 -7.63 -11.82 -2.28
N GLU A 15 -7.63 -10.75 -1.48
CA GLU A 15 -8.55 -10.56 -0.35
C GLU A 15 -9.92 -10.10 -0.88
N GLN A 16 -10.79 -11.05 -1.26
CA GLN A 16 -12.08 -10.76 -1.91
C GLN A 16 -13.21 -10.28 -0.97
N MET A 17 -13.04 -10.26 0.35
CA MET A 17 -14.04 -9.71 1.27
C MET A 17 -13.40 -8.89 2.37
N VAL A 18 -13.73 -7.59 2.39
CA VAL A 18 -13.17 -6.59 3.29
C VAL A 18 -14.24 -6.23 4.32
N TYR A 19 -14.12 -6.73 5.55
CA TYR A 19 -15.01 -6.32 6.65
C TYR A 19 -14.55 -4.96 7.18
N LEU A 20 -15.29 -3.90 6.90
CA LEU A 20 -14.93 -2.52 7.27
C LEU A 20 -14.67 -2.34 8.78
N ALA A 21 -15.28 -3.18 9.63
CA ALA A 21 -15.06 -3.18 11.07
C ALA A 21 -13.61 -3.53 11.49
N ASP A 22 -12.86 -4.22 10.62
CA ASP A 22 -11.46 -4.59 10.85
C ASP A 22 -10.48 -3.50 10.39
N PHE A 23 -10.97 -2.37 9.88
CA PHE A 23 -10.14 -1.30 9.33
C PHE A 23 -10.12 -0.08 10.25
N GLN A 24 -8.92 0.44 10.49
CA GLN A 24 -8.73 1.73 11.13
C GLN A 24 -8.63 2.82 10.07
N GLU A 25 -9.44 3.88 10.22
CA GLU A 25 -9.31 5.06 9.39
C GLU A 25 -8.06 5.87 9.78
N VAL A 26 -7.26 6.25 8.78
CA VAL A 26 -6.05 7.06 8.97
C VAL A 26 -6.04 8.21 7.97
N ASN A 27 -5.86 9.43 8.48
CA ASN A 27 -5.70 10.62 7.66
C ASN A 27 -4.22 10.86 7.35
N ILE A 28 -3.85 10.77 6.06
CA ILE A 28 -2.47 10.91 5.60
C ILE A 28 -2.36 12.18 4.75
N VAL A 29 -1.51 13.11 5.18
CA VAL A 29 -1.17 14.31 4.42
C VAL A 29 0.15 14.10 3.71
N SER A 30 0.19 14.39 2.41
CA SER A 30 1.41 14.28 1.61
C SER A 30 1.46 15.35 0.52
N ASN A 31 2.64 15.53 -0.07
CA ASN A 31 2.84 16.51 -1.12
C ASN A 31 2.19 16.08 -2.45
N LYS A 32 2.01 17.04 -3.37
CA LYS A 32 1.34 16.82 -4.66
C LYS A 32 2.04 15.81 -5.57
N GLU A 33 3.35 15.66 -5.45
CA GLU A 33 4.15 14.75 -6.27
C GLU A 33 3.93 13.29 -5.80
N THR A 34 4.03 13.06 -4.49
CA THR A 34 3.73 11.76 -3.87
C THR A 34 2.31 11.31 -4.19
N VAL A 35 1.32 12.20 -4.07
CA VAL A 35 -0.07 11.89 -4.44
C VAL A 35 -0.19 11.50 -5.92
N ARG A 36 0.54 12.17 -6.83
CA ARG A 36 0.57 11.81 -8.26
C ARG A 36 1.18 10.43 -8.49
N HIS A 37 2.28 10.11 -7.82
CA HIS A 37 2.90 8.78 -7.94
C HIS A 37 1.99 7.67 -7.43
N ILE A 38 1.35 7.86 -6.27
CA ILE A 38 0.39 6.88 -5.73
C ILE A 38 -0.77 6.66 -6.72
N LYS A 39 -1.35 7.73 -7.27
CA LYS A 39 -2.42 7.63 -8.27
C LYS A 39 -1.98 6.94 -9.55
N ARG A 40 -0.72 7.16 -9.99
CA ARG A 40 -0.16 6.48 -11.17
C ARG A 40 -0.02 4.97 -10.91
N LEU A 41 0.55 4.59 -9.78
CA LEU A 41 0.66 3.17 -9.36
C LEU A 41 -0.71 2.50 -9.25
N ALA A 42 -1.70 3.18 -8.69
CA ALA A 42 -3.08 2.67 -8.64
C ALA A 42 -3.63 2.37 -10.03
N LYS A 43 -3.38 3.25 -11.01
CA LYS A 43 -3.80 3.04 -12.40
C LYS A 43 -3.05 1.87 -13.06
N GLU A 44 -1.75 1.75 -12.84
CA GLU A 44 -0.91 0.69 -13.43
C GLU A 44 -1.26 -0.70 -12.88
N THR A 45 -1.63 -0.77 -11.61
CA THR A 45 -1.89 -2.05 -10.91
C THR A 45 -3.36 -2.45 -10.93
N GLY A 46 -4.26 -1.54 -11.30
CA GLY A 46 -5.71 -1.74 -11.23
C GLY A 46 -6.27 -1.74 -9.79
N LEU A 47 -5.44 -1.44 -8.79
CA LEU A 47 -5.86 -1.41 -7.39
C LEU A 47 -6.40 -0.03 -6.96
N PRO A 48 -7.33 0.01 -5.99
CA PRO A 48 -7.71 1.25 -5.33
C PRO A 48 -6.51 1.94 -4.65
N VAL A 49 -6.55 3.27 -4.60
CA VAL A 49 -5.52 4.10 -3.95
C VAL A 49 -5.28 3.66 -2.50
N SER A 50 -6.33 3.33 -1.75
CA SER A 50 -6.22 2.84 -0.37
C SER A 50 -5.37 1.56 -0.26
N ARG A 51 -5.55 0.61 -1.18
CA ARG A 51 -4.79 -0.64 -1.22
C ARG A 51 -3.33 -0.42 -1.63
N VAL A 52 -3.07 0.54 -2.54
CA VAL A 52 -1.70 0.94 -2.88
C VAL A 52 -1.00 1.56 -1.66
N VAL A 53 -1.68 2.44 -0.93
CA VAL A 53 -1.15 3.05 0.29
C VAL A 53 -0.87 2.00 1.36
N GLU A 54 -1.79 1.05 1.57
CA GLU A 54 -1.58 -0.08 2.47
C GLU A 54 -0.34 -0.91 2.10
N ALA A 55 -0.17 -1.24 0.82
CA ALA A 55 1.00 -1.99 0.33
C ALA A 55 2.31 -1.24 0.59
N LEU A 56 2.31 0.09 0.43
CA LEU A 56 3.49 0.93 0.72
C LEU A 56 3.82 0.94 2.21
N ILE A 57 2.81 1.05 3.08
CA ILE A 57 3.00 1.01 4.54
C ILE A 57 3.56 -0.36 4.96
N ARG A 58 2.98 -1.46 4.47
CA ARG A 58 3.47 -2.83 4.75
C ARG A 58 4.92 -3.01 4.31
N ALA A 59 5.26 -2.58 3.09
CA ALA A 59 6.63 -2.67 2.59
C ALA A 59 7.63 -1.86 3.44
N ALA A 60 7.25 -0.65 3.86
CA ALA A 60 8.09 0.16 4.73
C ALA A 60 8.29 -0.48 6.11
N LEU A 61 7.24 -1.06 6.71
CA LEU A 61 7.33 -1.76 7.99
C LEU A 61 8.20 -3.02 7.92
N ASP A 62 8.14 -3.76 6.82
CA ASP A 62 9.01 -4.92 6.59
C ASP A 62 10.48 -4.49 6.48
N ASP A 63 10.77 -3.44 5.72
CA ASP A 63 12.14 -2.91 5.58
C ASP A 63 12.69 -2.42 6.95
N VAL A 64 11.85 -1.84 7.81
CA VAL A 64 12.22 -1.45 9.19
C VAL A 64 12.52 -2.67 10.06
N LYS A 65 11.72 -3.74 9.97
CA LYS A 65 11.98 -4.99 10.73
C LYS A 65 13.29 -5.65 10.31
N VAL A 66 13.63 -5.59 9.02
CA VAL A 66 14.89 -6.13 8.50
C VAL A 66 16.08 -5.28 8.95
N ALA A 67 15.93 -3.96 9.06
CA ALA A 67 16.99 -3.05 9.49
C ALA A 67 17.23 -3.03 11.02
N ALA A 68 16.25 -3.47 11.81
CA ALA A 68 16.32 -3.53 13.27
C ALA A 68 16.74 -4.92 13.82
N GLY A 69 17.06 -5.87 12.93
CA GLY A 69 17.54 -7.22 13.25
C GLY A 69 19.05 -7.37 13.06
#